data_AF-A0A382KMT9-F1
#
_entry.id   AF-A0A382KMT9-F1
#
_cell.length_a   1.000
_cell.length_b   1.000
_cell.length_c   1.000
_cell.angle_alpha   90.00
_cell.angle_beta   90.00
_cell.angle_gamma   90.00
#
_symmetry.space_group_name_H-M   'P 1'
#
loop_
_entity.id
_entity.type
_entity.pdbx_description
1 polymer ?
#
loop_
_entity_poly.entity_id
_entity_poly.type
_entity_poly.pdbx_seq_one_letter_code
_entity_poly.pdbx_strand_id
1 'polypeptide(L)'
;MSKVDEKLDELLGIKGEIVEVEKNLPTIQHNNKSQEQTSDYKYSREVFYGLVERGQDAIEGILDIARESEHPRVYEVAGQLIKTVSETTEKLIDLQAKMKELDKDNTMPNKVNNNLFVGSSTELQRILKDHAQK
;
A
#
# COMPACT_ATOMS: atom_id res chain seq x y z
N MET A 1 -28.75 -32.78 -33.98
CA MET A 1 -27.72 -33.41 -33.15
C MET A 1 -27.33 -34.72 -33.82
N SER A 2 -26.05 -35.08 -33.80
CA SER A 2 -25.55 -36.22 -34.57
C SER A 2 -25.97 -37.54 -33.92
N LYS A 3 -26.21 -38.59 -34.72
CA LYS A 3 -26.43 -39.98 -34.24
C LYS A 3 -25.28 -40.49 -33.35
N VAL A 4 -24.12 -39.87 -33.45
CA VAL A 4 -22.94 -40.16 -32.63
C VAL A 4 -23.13 -39.61 -31.22
N ASP A 5 -23.67 -38.40 -31.09
CA ASP A 5 -23.91 -37.73 -29.80
C ASP A 5 -24.91 -38.54 -28.96
N GLU A 6 -25.99 -39.02 -29.58
CA GLU A 6 -27.02 -39.82 -28.90
C GLU A 6 -26.49 -41.15 -28.34
N LYS A 7 -25.56 -41.80 -29.04
CA LYS A 7 -24.93 -43.05 -28.55
C LYS A 7 -23.91 -42.80 -27.45
N LEU A 8 -23.20 -41.68 -27.50
CA LEU A 8 -22.29 -41.27 -26.44
C LEU A 8 -23.08 -40.95 -25.17
N ASP A 9 -24.19 -40.24 -25.27
CA ASP A 9 -25.03 -39.90 -24.12
C ASP A 9 -25.62 -41.13 -23.41
N GLU A 10 -26.03 -42.14 -24.18
CA GLU A 10 -26.55 -43.40 -23.64
C GLU A 10 -25.45 -44.25 -22.97
N LEU A 11 -24.24 -44.25 -23.54
CA LEU A 11 -23.10 -45.01 -23.00
C LEU A 11 -22.51 -44.38 -21.73
N LEU A 12 -22.50 -43.04 -21.66
CA LEU A 12 -22.00 -42.29 -20.51
C LEU A 12 -23.04 -42.16 -19.39
N GLY A 13 -24.29 -42.62 -19.60
CA GLY A 13 -25.33 -42.62 -18.57
C GLY A 13 -25.76 -41.22 -18.11
N ILE A 14 -25.48 -40.20 -18.91
CA ILE A 14 -25.72 -38.79 -18.56
C ILE A 14 -27.13 -38.41 -19.05
N LYS A 15 -28.17 -38.99 -18.44
CA LYS A 15 -29.50 -38.37 -18.43
C LYS A 15 -29.59 -37.44 -17.22
N GLY A 16 -28.84 -36.34 -17.29
CA GLY A 16 -28.79 -35.35 -16.22
C GLY A 16 -28.98 -33.97 -16.82
N GLU A 17 -30.13 -33.37 -16.53
CA GLU A 17 -30.36 -31.94 -16.69
C GLU A 17 -29.17 -31.19 -16.07
N ILE A 18 -28.57 -30.28 -16.83
CA ILE A 18 -27.40 -29.51 -16.40
C ILE A 18 -27.90 -28.53 -15.36
N VAL A 19 -27.92 -28.95 -14.09
CA VAL A 19 -28.21 -28.04 -12.99
C VAL A 19 -27.00 -27.13 -12.85
N GLU A 20 -27.15 -25.86 -13.20
CA GLU A 20 -26.21 -24.81 -12.84
C GLU A 20 -26.15 -24.75 -11.31
N VAL A 21 -25.18 -25.45 -10.73
CA VAL A 21 -24.87 -25.33 -9.32
C VAL A 21 -24.23 -23.96 -9.17
N GLU A 22 -24.98 -22.99 -8.64
CA GLU A 22 -24.44 -21.73 -8.15
C GLU A 22 -23.33 -22.05 -7.16
N LYS A 23 -22.10 -22.01 -7.66
CA LYS A 23 -20.90 -22.15 -6.85
C LYS A 23 -20.82 -20.89 -6.00
N ASN A 24 -21.50 -20.89 -4.86
CA ASN A 24 -21.27 -19.93 -3.79
C ASN A 24 -19.87 -20.23 -3.24
N LEU A 25 -18.84 -19.74 -3.95
CA LEU A 25 -17.51 -19.70 -3.37
C LEU A 25 -17.62 -18.82 -2.11
N PRO A 26 -17.06 -19.26 -0.97
CA PRO A 26 -16.93 -18.37 0.16
C PRO A 26 -16.13 -17.16 -0.32
N THR A 27 -16.77 -16.00 -0.30
CA THR A 27 -16.07 -14.73 -0.48
C THR A 27 -15.09 -14.63 0.66
N ILE A 28 -13.80 -14.82 0.36
CA ILE A 28 -12.75 -14.43 1.27
C ILE A 28 -12.94 -12.93 1.43
N GLN A 29 -13.51 -12.51 2.56
CA GLN A 29 -13.53 -11.10 2.92
C GLN A 29 -12.06 -10.69 2.93
N HIS A 30 -11.65 -9.90 1.95
CA HIS A 30 -10.35 -9.26 2.01
C HIS A 30 -10.42 -8.38 3.26
N ASN A 31 -9.86 -8.88 4.36
CA ASN A 31 -9.68 -8.15 5.61
C ASN A 31 -9.20 -6.75 5.19
N ASN A 32 -9.92 -5.71 5.61
CA ASN A 32 -9.70 -4.33 5.18
C ASN A 32 -8.29 -3.84 5.57
N LYS A 33 -7.24 -4.27 4.87
CA LYS A 33 -5.84 -3.89 5.13
C LYS A 33 -5.69 -2.38 5.14
N SER A 34 -6.46 -1.68 4.30
CA SER A 34 -6.49 -0.22 4.26
C SER A 34 -7.04 0.41 5.55
N GLN A 35 -8.03 -0.19 6.21
CA GLN A 35 -8.56 0.30 7.48
C GLN A 35 -7.58 0.02 8.64
N GLU A 36 -6.96 -1.17 8.64
CA GLU A 36 -5.95 -1.55 9.63
C GLU A 36 -4.70 -0.66 9.52
N GLN A 37 -4.18 -0.45 8.31
CA GLN A 37 -3.05 0.46 8.05
C GLN A 37 -3.34 1.91 8.47
N THR A 38 -4.56 2.40 8.20
CA THR A 38 -4.97 3.75 8.61
C THR A 38 -5.07 3.85 10.14
N SER A 39 -5.55 2.80 10.80
CA SER A 39 -5.63 2.71 12.25
C SER A 39 -4.24 2.72 12.89
N ASP A 40 -3.31 1.89 12.38
CA ASP A 40 -1.95 1.79 12.89
C ASP A 40 -1.15 3.09 12.69
N TYR A 41 -1.34 3.74 11.54
CA TYR A 41 -0.77 5.06 11.26
C TYR A 41 -1.28 6.10 12.26
N LYS A 42 -2.61 6.15 12.49
CA LYS A 42 -3.20 7.09 13.44
C LYS A 42 -2.68 6.84 14.85
N TYR A 43 -2.68 5.59 15.31
CA TYR A 43 -2.19 5.22 16.63
C TYR A 43 -0.72 5.63 16.83
N SER A 44 0.14 5.28 15.87
CA SER A 44 1.56 5.62 15.92
C SER A 44 1.79 7.13 15.98
N ARG A 45 1.01 7.90 15.21
CA ARG A 45 1.09 9.36 15.21
C ARG A 45 0.68 9.97 16.56
N GLU A 46 -0.41 9.49 17.17
CA GLU A 46 -0.83 9.94 18.50
C GLU A 46 0.23 9.61 19.57
N VAL A 47 0.86 8.43 19.49
CA VAL A 47 1.96 8.05 20.38
C VAL A 47 3.13 9.02 20.23
N PHE A 48 3.54 9.34 18.99
CA PHE A 48 4.63 10.29 18.78
C PHE A 48 4.31 11.70 19.28
N TYR A 49 3.09 12.21 19.07
CA TYR A 49 2.69 13.49 19.63
C TYR A 49 2.74 13.48 21.15
N GLY A 50 2.20 12.44 21.79
CA GLY A 50 2.24 12.31 23.25
C GLY A 50 3.66 12.15 23.81
N LEU A 51 4.61 11.59 23.05
CA LEU A 51 6.02 11.53 23.46
C LEU A 51 6.72 12.88 23.29
N VAL A 52 6.40 13.63 22.23
CA VAL A 52 6.97 14.97 22.01
C VAL A 52 6.46 15.95 23.06
N GLU A 53 5.17 15.95 23.37
CA GLU A 53 4.56 16.81 24.39
C GLU A 53 5.18 16.55 25.78
N ARG A 54 5.15 15.29 26.24
CA ARG A 54 5.80 14.91 27.51
C ARG A 54 7.31 15.16 27.50
N GLY A 55 7.93 15.04 26.33
CA GLY A 55 9.33 15.35 26.13
C GLY A 55 9.61 16.83 26.34
N GLN A 56 8.77 17.73 25.82
CA GLN A 56 8.87 19.17 26.02
C GLN A 56 8.70 19.54 27.50
N ASP A 57 7.70 18.98 28.18
CA ASP A 57 7.50 19.19 29.62
C ASP A 57 8.72 18.73 30.43
N ALA A 58 9.28 17.57 30.08
CA ALA A 58 10.49 17.06 30.72
C ALA A 58 11.72 17.93 30.45
N ILE A 59 11.85 18.51 29.24
CA ILE A 59 12.89 19.47 28.89
C ILE A 59 12.77 20.72 29.78
N GLU A 60 11.56 21.25 29.93
CA GLU A 60 11.33 22.44 30.76
C GLU A 60 11.68 22.17 32.22
N GLY A 61 11.19 21.06 32.78
CA GLY A 61 11.49 20.66 34.16
C GLY A 61 12.98 20.44 34.42
N ILE A 62 13.72 19.78 33.51
CA ILE A 62 15.17 19.58 33.68
C ILE A 62 15.95 20.89 33.51
N LEU A 63 15.47 21.82 32.67
CA LEU A 63 16.08 23.14 32.52
C LEU A 63 15.93 23.98 33.79
N ASP A 64 14.79 23.91 34.45
CA ASP A 64 14.58 24.62 35.72
C ASP A 64 15.49 24.06 36.82
N ILE A 65 15.61 22.72 36.91
CA ILE A 65 16.57 22.08 37.82
C ILE A 65 18.02 22.46 37.44
N ALA A 66 18.37 22.53 36.15
CA ALA A 66 19.70 22.91 35.69
C ALA A 66 20.05 24.36 36.06
N ARG A 67 19.06 25.26 36.02
CA ARG A 67 19.20 26.66 36.43
C ARG A 67 19.36 26.78 37.95
N GLU A 68 18.60 26.02 38.73
CA GLU A 68 18.69 26.04 40.19
C GLU A 68 19.97 25.39 40.72
N SER A 69 20.39 24.27 40.12
CA SER A 69 21.53 23.50 40.61
C SER A 69 22.89 23.99 40.09
N GLU A 70 22.90 24.84 39.05
CA GLU A 70 24.08 25.34 38.32
C GLU A 70 25.12 24.26 37.98
N HIS A 71 24.71 23.00 37.87
CA HIS A 71 25.63 21.86 37.78
C HIS A 71 25.80 21.46 36.31
N PRO A 72 27.04 21.49 35.75
CA PRO A 72 27.29 21.24 34.32
C PRO A 72 26.72 19.90 33.81
N ARG A 73 26.70 18.88 34.66
CA ARG A 73 26.13 17.56 34.33
C ARG A 73 24.64 17.61 33.99
N VAL A 74 23.85 18.49 34.61
CA VAL A 74 22.40 18.56 34.37
C VAL A 74 22.13 19.15 32.97
N TYR A 75 22.94 20.12 32.53
CA TYR A 75 22.87 20.64 31.17
C TYR A 75 23.24 19.59 30.10
N GLU A 76 24.18 18.69 30.40
CA GLU A 76 24.50 17.58 29.50
C GLU A 76 23.31 16.61 29.35
N VAL A 77 22.67 16.27 30.47
CA VAL A 77 21.49 15.41 30.48
C VAL A 77 20.33 16.10 29.75
N ALA A 78 20.13 17.40 29.95
CA ALA A 78 19.14 18.18 29.22
C ALA A 78 19.42 18.15 27.70
N GLY A 79 20.69 18.29 27.29
CA GLY A 79 21.10 18.15 25.88
C GLY A 79 20.81 16.75 25.30
N GLN A 80 21.05 15.69 26.09
CA GLN A 80 20.70 14.32 25.70
C GLN A 80 19.18 14.14 25.55
N LEU A 81 18.39 14.71 26.47
CA LEU A 81 16.94 14.62 26.45
C LEU A 81 16.35 15.38 25.25
N ILE A 82 16.86 16.58 24.95
CA ILE A 82 16.53 17.34 23.73
C ILE A 82 16.83 16.50 22.48
N LYS A 83 18.00 15.84 22.43
CA LYS A 83 18.35 14.97 21.31
C LYS A 83 17.32 13.84 21.12
N THR A 84 16.90 13.19 22.19
CA THR A 84 15.88 12.12 22.12
C THR A 84 14.52 12.63 21.64
N VAL A 85 14.11 13.84 22.05
CA VAL A 85 12.87 14.46 21.55
C VAL A 85 12.98 14.83 20.07
N SER A 86 14.14 15.34 19.63
CA SER A 86 14.41 15.61 18.21
C SER A 86 14.36 14.33 17.36
N GLU A 87 14.99 13.25 17.80
CA GLU A 87 14.93 11.94 17.11
C GLU A 87 13.49 11.39 17.04
N THR A 88 12.68 11.63 18.08
CA THR A 88 11.26 11.24 18.09
C THR A 88 10.44 12.07 17.10
N THR A 89 10.77 13.36 16.95
CA THR A 89 10.16 14.26 15.98
C THR A 89 10.54 13.90 14.55
N GLU A 90 11.79 13.50 14.31
CA GLU A 90 12.27 12.99 13.02
C GLU A 90 11.51 11.72 12.62
N LYS A 91 11.31 10.78 13.55
CA LYS A 91 10.49 9.58 13.31
C LYS A 91 9.05 9.89 12.94
N LEU A 92 8.47 10.97 13.46
CA LEU A 92 7.14 11.44 13.09
C LEU A 92 7.10 11.90 11.63
N ILE A 93 8.11 12.66 11.19
CA ILE A 93 8.26 13.09 9.79
C ILE A 93 8.44 11.88 8.86
N ASP A 94 9.30 10.94 9.25
CA ASP A 94 9.51 9.70 8.50
C ASP A 94 8.24 8.86 8.37
N LEU A 95 7.44 8.78 9.43
CA LEU A 95 6.15 8.09 9.40
C LEU A 95 5.19 8.74 8.38
N GLN A 96 5.19 10.07 8.29
CA GLN A 96 4.40 10.78 7.28
C GLN A 96 4.91 10.52 5.86
N ALA A 97 6.23 10.49 5.66
CA ALA A 97 6.83 10.18 4.37
C ALA A 97 6.47 8.75 3.90
N LYS A 98 6.60 7.76 4.80
CA LYS A 98 6.26 6.36 4.52
C LYS A 98 4.79 6.16 4.20
N MET A 99 3.88 6.86 4.89
CA MET A 99 2.46 6.80 4.57
C MET A 99 2.18 7.34 3.16
N LYS A 100 2.79 8.46 2.80
CA LYS A 100 2.65 9.06 1.45
C LYS A 100 3.24 8.17 0.36
N GLU A 101 4.30 7.43 0.65
CA GLU A 101 4.90 6.45 -0.26
C GLU A 101 3.98 5.23 -0.42
N LEU A 102 3.41 4.72 0.68
CA LEU A 102 2.45 3.61 0.66
C LEU A 102 1.17 3.97 -0.11
N ASP A 103 0.70 5.21 -0.02
CA ASP A 103 -0.44 5.72 -0.79
C ASP A 103 -0.12 5.85 -2.29
N LYS A 104 1.16 6.02 -2.67
CA LYS A 104 1.59 6.23 -4.06
C LYS A 104 1.65 4.95 -4.91
N ASP A 105 1.61 3.77 -4.29
CA ASP A 105 1.85 2.48 -4.96
C ASP A 105 0.76 2.04 -5.98
N ASN A 106 -0.26 2.86 -6.24
CA ASN A 106 -1.32 2.57 -7.21
C ASN A 106 -1.24 3.35 -8.53
N THR A 107 -0.09 3.96 -8.86
CA THR A 107 0.10 4.59 -10.19
C THR A 107 0.84 3.68 -11.18
N MET A 108 0.60 2.38 -11.10
CA MET A 108 0.92 1.50 -12.23
C MET A 108 -0.06 1.85 -13.36
N PRO A 109 0.40 2.12 -14.61
CA PRO A 109 -0.52 2.35 -15.70
C PRO A 109 -1.37 1.08 -15.89
N ASN A 110 -2.66 1.18 -15.56
CA ASN A 110 -3.66 0.10 -15.68
C ASN A 110 -3.77 -0.49 -17.10
N LYS A 111 -3.09 0.10 -18.09
CA LYS A 111 -3.09 -0.34 -19.47
C LYS A 111 -1.69 -0.24 -20.07
N VAL A 112 -0.97 -1.35 -20.03
CA VAL A 112 0.22 -1.52 -20.87
C VAL A 112 -0.28 -1.94 -22.25
N ASN A 113 -0.50 -0.99 -23.16
CA ASN A 113 -0.83 -1.31 -24.55
C ASN A 113 0.43 -1.90 -25.22
N ASN A 114 0.59 -3.22 -25.12
CA ASN A 114 1.62 -3.92 -25.87
C ASN A 114 1.16 -4.01 -27.33
N ASN A 115 1.50 -3.01 -28.14
CA ASN A 115 1.21 -2.99 -29.58
C ASN A 115 2.13 -4.00 -30.30
N LEU A 116 1.92 -5.29 -30.06
CA LEU A 116 2.60 -6.37 -30.78
C LEU A 116 1.96 -6.51 -32.16
N PHE A 117 2.62 -6.00 -33.20
CA PHE A 117 2.21 -6.19 -34.58
C PHE A 117 2.68 -7.56 -35.08
N VAL A 118 1.74 -8.49 -35.27
CA VAL A 118 2.00 -9.81 -35.87
C VAL A 118 1.71 -9.76 -37.36
N GLY A 119 2.73 -9.48 -38.17
CA GLY A 119 2.61 -9.34 -39.63
C GLY A 119 3.97 -9.17 -40.32
N SER A 120 3.96 -8.99 -41.65
CA SER A 120 5.20 -8.76 -42.41
C SER A 120 5.72 -7.32 -42.23
N SER A 121 7.04 -7.13 -42.30
CA SER A 121 7.66 -5.80 -42.19
C SER A 121 7.17 -4.82 -43.27
N THR A 122 6.75 -5.33 -44.44
CA THR A 122 6.16 -4.54 -45.52
C THR A 122 4.79 -3.96 -45.15
N GLU A 123 3.99 -4.70 -44.39
CA GLU A 123 2.65 -4.28 -43.97
C GLU A 123 2.71 -3.21 -42.88
N LEU A 124 3.67 -3.34 -41.95
CA LEU A 124 3.99 -2.31 -40.96
C LEU A 124 4.39 -0.99 -41.65
N GLN A 125 5.23 -1.05 -42.69
CA GLN A 125 5.66 0.14 -43.44
C GLN A 125 4.52 0.83 -44.21
N ARG A 126 3.54 0.08 -44.70
CA ARG A 126 2.34 0.66 -45.35
C ARG A 126 1.48 1.41 -44.34
N ILE A 127 1.20 0.78 -43.21
CA ILE A 127 0.41 1.38 -42.12
C ILE A 127 1.08 2.69 -41.63
N LEU A 128 2.39 2.70 -41.44
CA LEU A 128 3.12 3.92 -41.04
C LEU A 128 3.04 5.04 -42.08
N LYS A 129 3.07 4.71 -43.38
CA LYS A 129 2.97 5.70 -44.47
C LYS A 129 1.57 6.29 -44.58
N ASP A 130 0.53 5.45 -44.45
CA ASP A 130 -0.87 5.90 -44.48
C ASP A 130 -1.20 6.81 -43.28
N HIS A 131 -0.63 6.52 -42.11
CA HIS A 131 -0.80 7.37 -40.92
C HIS A 131 0.05 8.65 -40.92
N ALA A 132 1.16 8.70 -41.66
CA ALA A 132 2.02 9.88 -41.76
C ALA A 132 1.57 10.91 -42.82
N GLN A 133 0.63 10.55 -43.69
CA GLN A 133 0.09 11.42 -44.74
C GLN A 133 -1.18 12.19 -44.35
N LYS A 134 -1.53 12.22 -43.07
CA LYS A 134 -2.59 13.06 -42.51
C LYS A 134 -2.04 14.27 -41.77
#